data_AF-A0A2A3JM07-F1
#
_entry.id   AF-A0A2A3JM07-F1
#
_cell.length_a   1.000
_cell.length_b   1.000
_cell.length_c   1.000
_cell.angle_alpha   90.00
_cell.angle_beta   90.00
_cell.angle_gamma   90.00
#
_symmetry.space_group_name_H-M   'P 1'
#
loop_
_entity.id
_entity.type
_entity.pdbx_description
1 polymer ?
#
loop_
_entity_poly.entity_id
_entity_poly.type
_entity_poly.pdbx_seq_one_letter_code
_entity_poly.pdbx_strand_id
1 'polypeptide(L)'
;MGAYVVEPVGFGRVSVVIRRGRPGEAGTRQLAGCGAVAACTPAGRLRRQGSAAPPRGGRAGRTGRRARSIGRRGRGEPRCRLGERLGTVDHVVSTASARARGRLAGLDRDAVRRSFDTKVIGPLMLAKHLGPRIGEGGSFTLFSGVAAAKIAVGTLAVAITNGAAEVLARSLALELAPIRVNAISPGVIDTGAWDALGEQGKADYFADIGARNPARRIGTTDDIANAVLFAMTSTFLTGVTLHIDGGEPLT
;
A
#
# COMPACT_ATOMS: atom_id res chain seq x y z
N MET A 1 17.11 0.07 16.31
CA MET A 1 15.96 0.25 15.40
C MET A 1 16.53 0.44 13.99
N GLY A 2 16.30 -0.52 13.08
CA GLY A 2 17.01 -0.59 11.79
C GLY A 2 16.43 0.36 10.73
N ALA A 3 17.27 0.80 9.78
CA ALA A 3 16.81 1.41 8.53
C ALA A 3 16.05 0.35 7.70
N TYR A 4 15.12 0.75 6.82
CA TYR A 4 14.53 -0.20 5.87
C TYR A 4 14.64 0.29 4.43
N VAL A 5 14.82 -0.65 3.51
CA VAL A 5 14.86 -0.38 2.06
C VAL A 5 13.54 -0.82 1.45
N VAL A 6 12.94 0.09 0.68
CA VAL A 6 11.70 -0.12 -0.07
C VAL A 6 12.03 -0.46 -1.53
N GLU A 7 11.65 -1.65 -1.96
CA GLU A 7 11.79 -2.08 -3.35
C GLU A 7 10.41 -2.16 -4.03
N PRO A 8 10.16 -1.35 -5.08
CA PRO A 8 8.92 -1.45 -5.84
C PRO A 8 8.94 -2.69 -6.71
N VAL A 9 7.92 -3.53 -6.58
CA VAL A 9 7.72 -4.69 -7.44
C VAL A 9 6.57 -4.40 -8.41
N GLY A 10 6.84 -4.46 -9.71
CA GLY A 10 5.93 -4.06 -10.79
C GLY A 10 4.73 -4.99 -11.06
N PHE A 11 4.33 -5.84 -10.10
CA PHE A 11 3.18 -6.73 -10.27
C PHE A 11 1.86 -5.99 -10.05
N GLY A 12 0.95 -6.07 -11.01
CA GLY A 12 -0.48 -5.71 -10.81
C GLY A 12 -0.79 -4.27 -10.38
N ARG A 13 0.24 -3.40 -10.33
CA ARG A 13 0.29 -1.93 -10.15
C ARG A 13 0.96 -1.36 -8.88
N VAL A 14 1.52 -2.18 -7.97
CA VAL A 14 2.66 -1.92 -7.04
C VAL A 14 2.52 -2.86 -5.84
N SER A 15 3.58 -3.59 -5.53
CA SER A 15 3.79 -4.21 -4.22
C SER A 15 5.12 -3.73 -3.68
N VAL A 16 5.18 -3.43 -2.38
CA VAL A 16 6.38 -2.93 -1.72
C VAL A 16 6.95 -4.05 -0.86
N VAL A 17 8.21 -4.39 -1.12
CA VAL A 17 8.98 -5.28 -0.27
C VAL A 17 9.88 -4.41 0.61
N ILE A 18 9.84 -4.66 1.90
CA ILE A 18 10.60 -3.92 2.90
C ILE A 18 11.63 -4.88 3.50
N ARG A 19 12.91 -4.52 3.38
CA ARG A 19 14.03 -5.25 3.98
C ARG A 19 14.67 -4.42 5.08
N ARG A 20 15.05 -5.04 6.20
CA ARG A 20 15.91 -4.41 7.22
C ARG A 20 17.27 -4.14 6.59
N GLY A 21 17.67 -2.87 6.62
CA GLY A 21 18.99 -2.42 6.19
C GLY A 21 20.09 -2.92 7.12
N ARG A 22 21.26 -3.23 6.56
CA ARG A 22 22.45 -3.56 7.36
C ARG A 22 22.92 -2.31 8.13
N PRO A 23 23.64 -2.47 9.26
CA PRO A 23 24.28 -1.34 9.92
C PRO A 23 25.14 -0.55 8.92
N GLY A 24 24.83 0.73 8.68
CA GLY A 24 25.53 1.60 7.74
C GLY A 24 24.84 1.84 6.38
N GLU A 25 23.79 1.09 6.02
CA GLU A 25 22.98 1.37 4.82
C GLU A 25 21.86 2.37 5.15
N ALA A 26 22.16 3.68 5.05
CA ALA A 26 21.15 4.72 5.12
C ALA A 26 20.30 4.71 3.82
N GLY A 27 19.09 4.15 3.89
CA GLY A 27 18.19 4.05 2.75
C GLY A 27 16.84 4.74 2.99
N THR A 28 16.78 6.07 2.82
CA THR A 28 15.48 6.76 2.69
C THR A 28 15.11 6.80 1.21
N ARG A 29 14.15 5.97 0.78
CA ARG A 29 13.57 6.08 -0.57
C ARG A 29 12.08 6.36 -0.48
N GLN A 30 11.74 7.60 -0.80
CA GLN A 30 10.39 8.05 -1.05
C GLN A 30 9.95 7.50 -2.42
N LEU A 31 8.97 6.60 -2.45
CA LEU A 31 8.30 6.25 -3.69
C LEU A 31 7.30 7.36 -4.03
N ALA A 32 7.75 8.33 -4.83
CA ALA A 32 6.87 9.30 -5.45
C ALA A 32 6.18 8.65 -6.66
N GLY A 33 4.84 8.64 -6.66
CA GLY A 33 4.02 8.26 -7.81
C GLY A 33 3.13 7.05 -7.56
N CYS A 34 1.82 7.30 -7.53
CA CYS A 34 0.71 6.34 -7.44
C CYS A 34 0.62 5.53 -6.12
N GLY A 35 0.04 6.15 -5.08
CA GLY A 35 -0.69 5.44 -4.01
C GLY A 35 0.07 4.39 -3.18
N ALA A 36 1.40 4.27 -3.33
CA ALA A 36 2.21 3.33 -2.59
C ALA A 36 2.72 3.98 -1.32
N VAL A 37 2.14 3.61 -0.19
CA VAL A 37 2.60 4.06 1.13
C VAL A 37 3.95 3.40 1.41
N ALA A 38 5.00 4.22 1.43
CA ALA A 38 6.32 3.88 1.93
C ALA A 38 6.55 4.67 3.22
N ALA A 39 6.77 3.98 4.34
CA ALA A 39 7.07 4.63 5.61
C ALA A 39 8.44 4.17 6.12
N CYS A 40 9.34 5.13 6.35
CA CYS A 40 10.55 4.98 7.15
C CYS A 40 11.02 6.31 7.73
N THR A 41 10.93 6.44 9.06
CA THR A 41 11.93 7.19 9.86
C THR A 41 11.89 6.80 11.34
N PRO A 42 13.03 6.48 11.96
CA PRO A 42 13.24 6.71 13.38
C PRO A 42 14.13 7.95 13.61
N ALA A 43 13.62 8.86 14.45
CA ALA A 43 14.25 9.96 15.18
C ALA A 43 14.83 11.18 14.41
N GLY A 44 14.20 12.35 14.62
CA GLY A 44 14.89 13.65 14.66
C GLY A 44 14.24 14.83 13.89
N ARG A 45 13.35 15.57 14.56
CA ARG A 45 12.87 16.96 14.27
C ARG A 45 12.66 17.40 12.81
N LEU A 46 11.40 17.65 12.47
CA LEU A 46 10.99 18.57 11.41
C LEU A 46 11.57 19.98 11.65
N ARG A 47 12.39 20.48 10.73
CA ARG A 47 12.50 21.92 10.47
C ARG A 47 11.87 22.21 9.11
N ARG A 48 10.85 23.05 9.08
CA ARG A 48 10.38 23.74 7.88
C ARG A 48 11.41 24.80 7.49
N GLN A 49 11.88 24.79 6.25
CA GLN A 49 12.33 25.97 5.49
C GLN A 49 11.75 25.74 4.08
N GLY A 50 10.86 26.58 3.55
CA GLY A 50 11.01 28.03 3.42
C GLY A 50 11.79 28.28 2.12
N SER A 51 11.09 28.72 1.06
CA SER A 51 11.62 28.93 -0.29
C SER A 51 12.80 29.91 -0.33
N ALA A 52 13.91 29.52 -0.98
CA ALA A 52 14.88 30.44 -1.57
C ALA A 52 15.75 29.74 -2.64
N ALA A 53 16.10 30.50 -3.68
CA ALA A 53 16.87 30.14 -4.88
C ALA A 53 18.33 29.68 -4.59
N PRO A 54 19.07 29.10 -5.57
CA PRO A 54 20.30 28.36 -5.28
C PRO A 54 21.55 29.25 -5.23
N PRO A 55 22.57 28.93 -4.41
CA PRO A 55 23.93 29.35 -4.66
C PRO A 55 24.73 28.24 -5.37
N ARG A 56 25.66 28.72 -6.20
CA ARG A 56 26.57 27.98 -7.08
C ARG A 56 27.74 27.37 -6.31
N GLY A 57 28.24 26.24 -6.81
CA GLY A 57 29.67 25.89 -6.76
C GLY A 57 30.14 25.05 -5.55
N GLY A 58 30.55 23.81 -5.82
CA GLY A 58 31.28 22.96 -4.88
C GLY A 58 31.37 21.51 -5.35
N ARG A 59 32.43 21.16 -6.08
CA ARG A 59 32.78 19.79 -6.47
C ARG A 59 33.35 19.01 -5.28
N ALA A 60 32.88 17.80 -5.02
CA ALA A 60 33.69 16.57 -4.95
C ALA A 60 32.85 15.36 -4.50
N GLY A 61 33.14 14.18 -5.05
CA GLY A 61 32.64 12.88 -4.56
C GLY A 61 31.90 12.02 -5.59
N ARG A 62 32.59 11.59 -6.66
CA ARG A 62 32.11 10.50 -7.54
C ARG A 62 32.12 9.18 -6.77
N THR A 63 30.96 8.72 -6.33
CA THR A 63 30.65 7.28 -6.15
C THR A 63 29.37 6.94 -6.92
N GLY A 64 29.42 7.17 -8.24
CA GLY A 64 28.34 6.80 -9.15
C GLY A 64 28.28 5.28 -9.36
N ARG A 65 27.70 4.52 -8.41
CA ARG A 65 27.07 3.26 -8.78
C ARG A 65 25.76 3.62 -9.47
N ARG A 66 25.77 3.51 -10.80
CA ARG A 66 24.60 3.68 -11.68
C ARG A 66 23.43 2.85 -11.14
N ALA A 67 22.43 3.50 -10.55
CA ALA A 67 21.11 2.92 -10.44
C ALA A 67 20.61 2.75 -11.88
N ARG A 68 20.64 1.52 -12.41
CA ARG A 68 19.92 1.21 -13.64
C ARG A 68 18.44 1.32 -13.29
N SER A 69 17.80 2.42 -13.67
CA SER A 69 16.35 2.41 -13.89
C SER A 69 16.11 1.44 -15.05
N ILE A 70 15.77 0.19 -14.72
CA ILE A 70 15.34 -0.75 -15.75
C ILE A 70 13.94 -0.28 -16.15
N GLY A 71 13.90 0.38 -17.31
CA GLY A 71 12.70 0.96 -17.87
C GLY A 71 11.60 -0.07 -18.09
N ARG A 72 10.38 0.47 -18.20
CA ARG A 72 9.18 -0.19 -18.75
C ARG A 72 9.54 -1.21 -19.83
N ARG A 73 9.47 -2.51 -19.52
CA ARG A 73 9.32 -3.58 -20.52
C ARG A 73 8.48 -4.72 -19.95
N GLY A 74 7.46 -5.08 -20.73
CA GLY A 74 6.99 -6.47 -20.84
C GLY A 74 5.87 -6.88 -19.90
N ARG A 75 4.82 -7.46 -20.49
CA ARG A 75 3.81 -8.26 -19.80
C ARG A 75 4.51 -9.37 -18.99
N GLY A 76 4.18 -9.46 -17.70
CA GLY A 76 4.34 -10.64 -16.85
C GLY A 76 5.73 -11.27 -16.78
N GLU A 77 6.58 -10.83 -15.84
CA GLU A 77 7.63 -11.73 -15.36
C GLU A 77 6.99 -12.95 -14.67
N PRO A 78 7.48 -14.18 -14.92
CA PRO A 78 7.01 -15.37 -14.22
C PRO A 78 7.22 -15.20 -12.71
N ARG A 79 6.16 -15.40 -11.92
CA ARG A 79 6.11 -15.14 -10.47
C ARG A 79 7.20 -15.88 -9.67
N CYS A 80 7.70 -17.01 -10.19
CA CYS A 80 8.80 -17.77 -9.60
C CYS A 80 10.15 -17.00 -9.59
N ARG A 81 10.41 -16.15 -10.59
CA ARG A 81 11.68 -15.41 -10.69
C ARG A 81 11.78 -14.25 -9.70
N LEU A 82 10.65 -13.76 -9.17
CA LEU A 82 10.64 -12.66 -8.21
C LEU A 82 11.28 -13.08 -6.89
N GLY A 83 10.89 -14.23 -6.36
CA GLY A 83 11.42 -14.74 -5.10
C GLY A 83 12.91 -15.02 -5.16
N GLU A 84 13.39 -15.60 -6.28
CA GLU A 84 14.81 -15.89 -6.50
C GLU A 84 15.66 -14.60 -6.54
N ARG A 85 15.14 -13.54 -7.15
CA ARG A 85 15.82 -12.24 -7.23
C ARG A 85 15.91 -11.52 -5.88
N LEU A 86 14.84 -11.58 -5.08
CA LEU A 86 14.77 -10.85 -3.81
C LEU A 86 15.51 -11.58 -2.68
N GLY A 87 15.58 -12.91 -2.73
CA GLY A 87 16.07 -13.72 -1.61
C GLY A 87 15.10 -13.62 -0.42
N THR A 88 15.65 -13.53 0.80
CA THR A 88 14.86 -13.36 2.03
C THR A 88 14.37 -11.92 2.20
N VAL A 89 13.13 -11.75 2.63
CA VAL A 89 12.47 -10.46 2.86
C VAL A 89 11.94 -10.38 4.29
N ASP A 90 11.84 -9.18 4.87
CA ASP A 90 11.32 -9.03 6.25
C ASP A 90 9.83 -8.75 6.26
N HIS A 91 9.37 -7.82 5.42
CA HIS A 91 7.95 -7.48 5.33
C HIS A 91 7.51 -7.32 3.87
N VAL A 92 6.28 -7.74 3.60
CA VAL A 92 5.64 -7.60 2.29
C VAL A 92 4.36 -6.77 2.46
N VAL A 93 4.22 -5.72 1.64
CA VAL A 93 3.00 -4.90 1.61
C VAL A 93 2.43 -4.90 0.20
N SER A 94 1.22 -5.40 0.03
CA SER A 94 0.52 -5.38 -1.24
C SER A 94 -0.47 -4.22 -1.32
N THR A 95 -0.09 -3.17 -2.04
CA THR A 95 -0.93 -1.97 -2.27
C THR A 95 -1.74 -2.02 -3.57
N ALA A 96 -1.57 -3.08 -4.37
CA ALA A 96 -2.22 -3.23 -5.66
C ALA A 96 -3.75 -3.18 -5.54
N SER A 97 -4.38 -2.35 -6.37
CA SER A 97 -5.84 -2.20 -6.40
C SER A 97 -6.30 -1.69 -7.76
N ALA A 98 -7.28 -2.37 -8.35
CA ALA A 98 -8.14 -1.83 -9.40
C ALA A 98 -9.58 -1.80 -8.89
N ARG A 99 -10.30 -0.69 -9.14
CA ARG A 99 -11.63 -0.46 -8.56
C ARG A 99 -12.68 -0.54 -9.66
N ALA A 100 -13.42 -1.65 -9.72
CA ALA A 100 -14.61 -1.75 -10.55
C ALA A 100 -15.80 -1.09 -9.83
N ARG A 101 -16.17 0.12 -10.23
CA ARG A 101 -17.34 0.85 -9.70
C ARG A 101 -18.44 0.88 -10.77
N GLY A 102 -19.69 0.90 -10.34
CA GLY A 102 -20.86 0.92 -11.23
C GLY A 102 -22.10 0.29 -10.58
N ARG A 103 -23.28 0.69 -11.07
CA ARG A 103 -24.55 0.05 -10.70
C ARG A 103 -24.61 -1.35 -11.30
N LEU A 104 -25.40 -2.24 -10.70
CA LEU A 104 -25.52 -3.65 -11.12
C LEU A 104 -25.76 -3.80 -12.63
N ALA A 105 -26.71 -3.04 -13.19
CA ALA A 105 -27.07 -3.13 -14.61
C ALA A 105 -25.93 -2.74 -15.59
N GLY A 106 -24.95 -1.96 -15.12
CA GLY A 106 -23.82 -1.50 -15.92
C GLY A 106 -22.48 -2.12 -15.54
N LEU A 107 -22.47 -3.19 -14.73
CA LEU A 107 -21.22 -3.84 -14.33
C LEU A 107 -20.57 -4.58 -15.50
N ASP A 108 -19.41 -4.07 -15.92
CA ASP A 108 -18.56 -4.74 -16.90
C ASP A 108 -17.86 -5.95 -16.27
N ARG A 109 -18.07 -7.14 -16.86
CA ARG A 109 -17.48 -8.40 -16.42
C ARG A 109 -15.95 -8.31 -16.33
N ASP A 110 -15.31 -7.68 -17.32
CA ASP A 110 -13.86 -7.64 -17.37
C ASP A 110 -13.29 -6.67 -16.34
N ALA A 111 -13.99 -5.57 -16.05
CA ALA A 111 -13.65 -4.69 -14.93
C ALA A 111 -13.73 -5.43 -13.60
N VAL A 112 -14.79 -6.23 -13.38
CA VAL A 112 -14.92 -7.06 -12.17
C VAL A 112 -13.77 -8.05 -12.06
N ARG A 113 -13.46 -8.80 -13.13
CA ARG A 113 -12.32 -9.73 -13.16
C ARG A 113 -11.00 -9.04 -12.84
N ARG A 114 -10.71 -7.90 -13.47
CA ARG A 114 -9.50 -7.09 -13.17
C ARG A 114 -9.45 -6.65 -11.70
N SER A 115 -10.59 -6.32 -11.11
CA SER A 115 -10.67 -5.95 -9.69
C SER A 115 -10.31 -7.13 -8.78
N PHE A 116 -10.84 -8.32 -9.04
CA PHE A 116 -10.44 -9.55 -8.32
C PHE A 116 -8.97 -9.92 -8.55
N ASP A 117 -8.50 -9.85 -9.80
CA ASP A 117 -7.12 -10.18 -10.15
C ASP A 117 -6.12 -9.31 -9.40
N THR A 118 -6.42 -8.02 -9.24
CA THR A 118 -5.52 -7.08 -8.57
C THR A 118 -5.64 -7.10 -7.05
N LYS A 119 -6.86 -7.23 -6.51
CA LYS A 119 -7.15 -7.06 -5.08
C LYS A 119 -7.08 -8.37 -4.29
N VAL A 120 -7.28 -9.51 -4.96
CA VAL A 120 -7.40 -10.83 -4.31
C VAL A 120 -6.38 -11.82 -4.88
N ILE A 121 -6.43 -12.09 -6.19
CA ILE A 121 -5.58 -13.13 -6.79
C ILE A 121 -4.10 -12.71 -6.79
N GLY A 122 -3.81 -11.44 -7.12
CA GLY A 122 -2.46 -10.89 -7.10
C GLY A 122 -1.78 -11.06 -5.74
N PRO A 123 -2.37 -10.56 -4.64
CA PRO A 123 -1.81 -10.73 -3.31
C PRO A 123 -1.75 -12.18 -2.83
N LEU A 124 -2.74 -13.02 -3.16
CA LEU A 124 -2.70 -14.47 -2.89
C LEU A 124 -1.47 -15.11 -3.55
N MET A 125 -1.18 -14.73 -4.79
CA MET A 125 -0.03 -15.26 -5.54
C MET A 125 1.28 -14.69 -5.02
N LEU A 126 1.29 -13.43 -4.59
CA LEU A 126 2.44 -12.84 -3.90
C LEU A 126 2.75 -13.61 -2.61
N ALA A 127 1.72 -13.92 -1.81
CA ALA A 127 1.85 -14.73 -0.60
C ALA A 127 2.37 -16.14 -0.91
N LYS A 128 1.83 -16.81 -1.94
CA LYS A 128 2.33 -18.12 -2.39
C LYS A 128 3.84 -18.12 -2.70
N HIS A 129 4.34 -17.07 -3.34
CA HIS A 129 5.73 -17.02 -3.83
C HIS A 129 6.73 -16.37 -2.86
N LEU A 130 6.28 -15.41 -2.05
CA LEU A 130 7.12 -14.70 -1.08
C LEU A 130 6.93 -15.18 0.35
N GLY A 131 5.80 -15.79 0.70
CA GLY A 131 5.52 -16.29 2.05
C GLY A 131 6.66 -17.16 2.63
N PRO A 132 7.14 -18.18 1.91
CA PRO A 132 8.28 -19.00 2.34
C PRO A 132 9.63 -18.26 2.45
N ARG A 133 9.69 -17.01 1.96
CA ARG A 133 10.89 -16.16 1.96
C ARG A 133 10.80 -15.03 2.98
N ILE A 134 9.66 -14.90 3.67
CA ILE A 134 9.54 -13.94 4.77
C ILE A 134 10.32 -14.51 5.96
N GLY A 135 11.29 -13.74 6.44
CA GLY A 135 12.11 -14.11 7.59
C GLY A 135 11.31 -14.19 8.89
N GLU A 136 11.92 -14.79 9.90
CA GLU A 136 11.33 -14.87 11.24
C GLU A 136 10.99 -13.48 11.80
N GLY A 137 9.82 -13.35 12.43
CA GLY A 137 9.28 -12.08 12.91
C GLY A 137 8.75 -11.14 11.82
N GLY A 138 8.84 -11.55 10.55
CA GLY A 138 8.32 -10.81 9.41
C GLY A 138 6.79 -10.73 9.34
N SER A 139 6.29 -10.01 8.34
CA SER A 139 4.85 -9.87 8.14
C SER A 139 4.43 -9.64 6.70
N PHE A 140 3.16 -9.94 6.43
CA PHE A 140 2.48 -9.65 5.19
C PHE A 140 1.30 -8.69 5.47
N THR A 141 1.22 -7.58 4.73
CA THR A 141 0.15 -6.60 4.88
C THR A 141 -0.61 -6.44 3.57
N LEU A 142 -1.93 -6.57 3.65
CA LEU A 142 -2.89 -6.39 2.57
C LEU A 142 -3.65 -5.07 2.71
N PHE A 143 -4.29 -4.63 1.63
CA PHE A 143 -5.21 -3.50 1.66
C PHE A 143 -6.60 -3.93 1.22
N SER A 144 -7.60 -3.72 2.08
CA SER A 144 -9.03 -3.76 1.73
C SER A 144 -9.51 -2.32 1.42
N GLY A 145 -10.52 -1.84 2.15
CA GLY A 145 -11.03 -0.47 2.10
C GLY A 145 -12.47 -0.37 2.60
N VAL A 146 -12.84 0.84 3.03
CA VAL A 146 -14.11 1.17 3.69
C VAL A 146 -15.35 0.66 2.98
N ALA A 147 -15.30 0.47 1.66
CA ALA A 147 -16.40 -0.12 0.90
C ALA A 147 -16.77 -1.56 1.32
N ALA A 148 -15.91 -2.28 2.07
CA ALA A 148 -16.27 -3.55 2.70
C ALA A 148 -17.22 -3.37 3.91
N ALA A 149 -17.10 -2.25 4.62
CA ALA A 149 -17.90 -1.93 5.80
C ALA A 149 -19.10 -1.01 5.50
N LYS A 150 -18.92 -0.05 4.58
CA LYS A 150 -19.93 0.92 4.14
C LYS A 150 -20.33 0.64 2.70
N ILE A 151 -21.42 -0.11 2.52
CA ILE A 151 -21.92 -0.48 1.21
C ILE A 151 -22.81 0.65 0.67
N ALA A 152 -22.60 1.04 -0.59
CA ALA A 152 -23.38 2.05 -1.27
C ALA A 152 -23.75 1.59 -2.68
N VAL A 153 -24.83 2.14 -3.22
CA VAL A 153 -25.19 1.87 -4.62
C VAL A 153 -24.05 2.33 -5.53
N GLY A 154 -23.61 1.44 -6.41
CA GLY A 154 -22.48 1.70 -7.30
C GLY A 154 -21.13 1.17 -6.80
N THR A 155 -21.04 0.63 -5.58
CA THR A 155 -19.78 0.11 -5.02
C THR A 155 -19.68 -1.41 -4.98
N LEU A 156 -20.71 -2.13 -5.44
CA LEU A 156 -20.84 -3.59 -5.32
C LEU A 156 -19.54 -4.35 -5.62
N ALA A 157 -18.94 -4.21 -6.79
CA ALA A 157 -17.74 -4.98 -7.14
C ALA A 157 -16.50 -4.58 -6.32
N VAL A 158 -16.36 -3.31 -5.93
CA VAL A 158 -15.31 -2.88 -4.98
C VAL A 158 -15.54 -3.43 -3.58
N ALA A 159 -16.79 -3.44 -3.11
CA ALA A 159 -17.15 -3.93 -1.79
C ALA A 159 -16.81 -5.43 -1.65
N ILE A 160 -17.19 -6.24 -2.64
CA ILE A 160 -16.92 -7.68 -2.62
C ILE A 160 -15.42 -7.97 -2.65
N THR A 161 -14.65 -7.26 -3.49
CA THR A 161 -13.19 -7.44 -3.57
C THR A 161 -12.46 -6.97 -2.32
N ASN A 162 -12.93 -5.91 -1.66
CA ASN A 162 -12.40 -5.50 -0.35
C ASN A 162 -12.71 -6.54 0.73
N GLY A 163 -13.95 -7.04 0.81
CA GLY A 163 -14.31 -8.09 1.77
C GLY A 163 -13.52 -9.39 1.54
N ALA A 164 -13.31 -9.76 0.28
CA ALA A 164 -12.46 -10.90 -0.07
C ALA A 164 -11.00 -10.71 0.37
N ALA A 165 -10.46 -9.48 0.31
CA ALA A 165 -9.11 -9.20 0.82
C ALA A 165 -9.01 -9.35 2.35
N GLU A 166 -10.07 -9.02 3.09
CA GLU A 166 -10.12 -9.21 4.55
C GLU A 166 -10.21 -10.68 4.94
N VAL A 167 -10.98 -11.47 4.19
CA VAL A 167 -10.99 -12.94 4.33
C VAL A 167 -9.62 -13.52 4.00
N LEU A 168 -9.02 -13.08 2.89
CA LEU A 168 -7.69 -13.54 2.45
C LEU A 168 -6.64 -13.28 3.53
N ALA A 169 -6.66 -12.13 4.21
CA ALA A 169 -5.74 -11.84 5.31
C ALA A 169 -5.83 -12.87 6.45
N ARG A 170 -7.06 -13.22 6.87
CA ARG A 170 -7.31 -14.24 7.90
C ARG A 170 -6.83 -15.62 7.45
N SER A 171 -7.14 -16.02 6.23
CA SER A 171 -6.71 -17.32 5.69
C SER A 171 -5.19 -17.40 5.60
N LEU A 172 -4.53 -16.37 5.09
CA LEU A 172 -3.07 -16.33 4.98
C LEU A 172 -2.38 -16.25 6.34
N ALA A 173 -3.00 -15.66 7.36
CA ALA A 173 -2.47 -15.68 8.73
C ALA A 173 -2.36 -17.10 9.30
N LEU A 174 -3.28 -17.99 8.91
CA LEU A 174 -3.23 -19.41 9.28
C LEU A 174 -2.20 -20.17 8.44
N GLU A 175 -2.25 -20.00 7.12
CA GLU A 175 -1.39 -20.71 6.16
C GLU A 175 0.10 -20.35 6.25
N LEU A 176 0.41 -19.09 6.62
CA LEU A 176 1.79 -18.60 6.68
C LEU A 176 2.37 -18.58 8.10
N ALA A 177 1.65 -19.08 9.11
CA ALA A 177 2.15 -19.10 10.49
C ALA A 177 3.57 -19.72 10.55
N PRO A 178 4.54 -19.11 11.28
CA PRO A 178 4.38 -18.01 12.24
C PRO A 178 4.43 -16.59 11.65
N ILE A 179 4.44 -16.43 10.32
CA ILE A 179 4.39 -15.11 9.68
C ILE A 179 3.04 -14.45 9.94
N ARG A 180 3.08 -13.19 10.38
CA ARG A 180 1.87 -12.43 10.68
C ARG A 180 1.28 -11.86 9.41
N VAL A 181 -0.03 -11.96 9.26
CA VAL A 181 -0.74 -11.39 8.10
C VAL A 181 -1.89 -10.52 8.56
N ASN A 182 -1.92 -9.26 8.12
CA ASN A 182 -2.96 -8.32 8.48
C ASN A 182 -3.46 -7.55 7.25
N ALA A 183 -4.65 -6.96 7.35
CA ALA A 183 -5.18 -6.04 6.34
C ALA A 183 -5.33 -4.63 6.92
N ILE A 184 -5.16 -3.62 6.08
CA ILE A 184 -5.56 -2.23 6.36
C ILE A 184 -6.81 -1.94 5.54
N SER A 185 -7.83 -1.36 6.17
CA SER A 185 -9.07 -0.91 5.52
C SER A 185 -9.17 0.61 5.60
N PRO A 186 -8.67 1.35 4.58
CA PRO A 186 -8.73 2.80 4.56
C PRO A 186 -10.13 3.35 4.23
N GLY A 187 -10.44 4.51 4.80
CA GLY A 187 -11.53 5.39 4.34
C GLY A 187 -11.21 6.14 3.05
N VAL A 188 -11.84 7.28 2.85
CA VAL A 188 -11.41 8.26 1.84
C VAL A 188 -10.09 8.90 2.24
N ILE A 189 -9.03 8.58 1.49
CA ILE A 189 -7.67 9.10 1.68
C ILE A 189 -7.24 9.93 0.46
N ASP A 190 -6.63 11.09 0.67
CA ASP A 190 -6.04 11.88 -0.41
C ASP A 190 -4.77 11.21 -0.96
N THR A 191 -4.92 10.51 -2.09
CA THR A 191 -3.88 9.62 -2.66
C THR A 191 -3.73 9.76 -4.19
N GLY A 192 -4.28 10.81 -4.79
CA GLY A 192 -4.41 10.93 -6.25
C GLY A 192 -5.47 10.01 -6.89
N ALA A 193 -5.98 9.04 -6.11
CA ALA A 193 -7.05 8.12 -6.52
C ALA A 193 -8.36 8.80 -6.95
N TRP A 194 -8.53 10.07 -6.60
CA TRP A 194 -9.73 10.87 -6.80
C TRP A 194 -9.54 11.95 -7.87
N ASP A 195 -8.37 12.02 -8.50
CA ASP A 195 -8.03 13.08 -9.46
C ASP A 195 -8.89 13.01 -10.72
N ALA A 196 -9.46 11.84 -11.03
CA ALA A 196 -10.43 11.67 -12.11
C ALA A 196 -11.75 12.45 -11.92
N LEU A 197 -12.02 12.96 -10.70
CA LEU A 197 -13.16 13.86 -10.42
C LEU A 197 -12.88 15.32 -10.84
N GLY A 198 -11.66 15.64 -11.28
CA GLY A 198 -11.22 17.02 -11.46
C GLY A 198 -10.98 17.74 -10.13
N GLU A 199 -10.35 18.92 -10.17
CA GLU A 199 -9.98 19.67 -8.96
C GLU A 199 -11.20 20.03 -8.10
N GLN A 200 -12.22 20.66 -8.71
CA GLN A 200 -13.43 21.06 -7.99
C GLN A 200 -14.21 19.85 -7.49
N GLY A 201 -14.43 18.84 -8.34
CA GLY A 201 -15.18 17.63 -7.94
C GLY A 201 -14.48 16.85 -6.82
N LYS A 202 -13.14 16.80 -6.83
CA LYS A 202 -12.36 16.23 -5.73
C LYS A 202 -12.50 17.05 -4.45
N ALA A 203 -12.42 18.38 -4.53
CA ALA A 203 -12.57 19.26 -3.38
C ALA A 203 -13.97 19.13 -2.74
N ASP A 204 -15.03 19.17 -3.54
CA ASP A 204 -16.41 19.04 -3.09
C ASP A 204 -16.64 17.66 -2.44
N TYR A 205 -16.14 16.59 -3.06
CA TYR A 205 -16.25 15.25 -2.52
C TYR A 205 -15.51 15.10 -1.18
N PHE A 206 -14.31 15.68 -1.05
CA PHE A 206 -13.56 15.65 0.20
C PHE A 206 -14.21 16.50 1.29
N ALA A 207 -14.79 17.64 0.94
CA ALA A 207 -15.53 18.48 1.87
C ALA A 207 -16.78 17.77 2.40
N ASP A 208 -17.56 17.11 1.55
CA ASP A 208 -18.74 16.33 1.96
C ASP A 208 -18.37 15.19 2.93
N ILE A 209 -17.41 14.35 2.52
CA ILE A 209 -16.97 13.22 3.36
C ILE A 209 -16.37 13.72 4.66
N GLY A 210 -15.50 14.74 4.59
CA GLY A 210 -14.89 15.36 5.76
C GLY A 210 -15.92 15.94 6.72
N ALA A 211 -16.99 16.57 6.23
CA ALA A 211 -18.04 17.13 7.06
C ALA A 211 -18.86 16.05 7.78
N ARG A 212 -19.12 14.90 7.13
CA ARG A 212 -19.94 13.83 7.70
C ARG A 212 -19.15 12.92 8.66
N ASN A 213 -17.91 12.58 8.32
CA ASN A 213 -17.08 11.68 9.13
C ASN A 213 -16.97 12.18 10.59
N PRO A 214 -17.03 11.29 11.59
CA PRO A 214 -16.78 11.63 12.99
C PRO A 214 -15.43 12.34 13.22
N ALA A 215 -14.39 11.97 12.47
CA ALA A 215 -13.09 12.63 12.54
C ALA A 215 -13.06 14.06 11.96
N ARG A 216 -14.14 14.51 11.30
CA ARG A 216 -14.31 15.83 10.68
C ARG A 216 -13.24 16.20 9.64
N ARG A 217 -12.68 15.19 8.98
CA ARG A 217 -11.67 15.32 7.92
C ARG A 217 -11.62 14.04 7.07
N ILE A 218 -10.98 14.14 5.92
CA ILE A 218 -10.50 12.97 5.18
C ILE A 218 -9.15 12.48 5.74
N GLY A 219 -8.77 11.26 5.39
CA GLY A 219 -7.48 10.70 5.77
C GLY A 219 -6.33 11.17 4.87
N THR A 220 -5.11 11.08 5.39
CA THR A 220 -3.87 11.37 4.68
C THR A 220 -3.07 10.09 4.42
N THR A 221 -2.08 10.16 3.53
CA THR A 221 -1.15 9.04 3.35
C THR A 221 -0.39 8.69 4.63
N ASP A 222 -0.14 9.68 5.50
CA ASP A 222 0.58 9.49 6.77
C ASP A 222 -0.26 8.67 7.77
N ASP A 223 -1.58 8.88 7.82
CA ASP A 223 -2.49 8.07 8.64
C ASP A 223 -2.36 6.58 8.28
N ILE A 224 -2.30 6.29 6.98
CA ILE A 224 -2.15 4.91 6.47
C ILE A 224 -0.74 4.37 6.68
N ALA A 225 0.30 5.19 6.51
CA ALA A 225 1.69 4.81 6.77
C ALA A 225 1.89 4.35 8.21
N ASN A 226 1.34 5.10 9.16
CA ASN A 226 1.41 4.76 10.57
C ASN A 226 0.70 3.42 10.87
N ALA A 227 -0.46 3.18 10.26
CA ALA A 227 -1.19 1.92 10.44
C ALA A 227 -0.43 0.71 9.87
N VAL A 228 0.20 0.86 8.70
CA VAL A 228 1.05 -0.18 8.11
C VAL A 228 2.25 -0.47 9.01
N LEU A 229 2.94 0.56 9.51
CA LEU A 229 4.06 0.39 10.44
C LEU A 229 3.62 -0.31 11.73
N PHE A 230 2.48 0.08 12.29
CA PHE A 230 1.91 -0.58 13.47
C PHE A 230 1.64 -2.07 13.19
N ALA A 231 0.98 -2.40 12.09
CA ALA A 231 0.73 -3.79 11.70
C ALA A 231 2.03 -4.58 11.45
N MET A 232 3.06 -3.94 10.89
CA MET A 232 4.38 -4.55 10.68
C MET A 232 5.13 -4.82 11.98
N THR A 233 4.99 -3.95 12.99
CA THR A 233 5.82 -4.00 14.20
C THR A 233 5.13 -4.65 15.40
N SER A 234 3.80 -4.76 15.40
CA SER A 234 3.05 -5.40 16.48
C SER A 234 3.14 -6.94 16.41
N THR A 235 4.01 -7.52 17.23
CA THR A 235 4.36 -8.96 17.18
C THR A 235 3.23 -9.90 17.61
N PHE A 236 2.19 -9.39 18.29
CA PHE A 236 1.02 -10.17 18.69
C PHE A 236 -0.20 -9.96 17.77
N LEU A 237 -0.03 -9.18 16.69
CA LEU A 237 -1.10 -8.84 15.76
C LEU A 237 -1.05 -9.72 14.50
N THR A 238 -2.03 -10.59 14.31
CA THR A 238 -2.20 -11.38 13.07
C THR A 238 -3.68 -11.66 12.80
N GLY A 239 -4.06 -11.82 11.55
CA GLY A 239 -5.41 -12.14 11.11
C GLY A 239 -6.42 -11.00 11.28
N VAL A 240 -6.00 -9.76 11.55
CA VAL A 240 -6.92 -8.65 11.76
C VAL A 240 -6.98 -7.69 10.58
N THR A 241 -8.12 -7.02 10.46
CA THR A 241 -8.28 -5.86 9.58
C THR A 241 -8.32 -4.60 10.44
N LEU A 242 -7.38 -3.69 10.20
CA LEU A 242 -7.33 -2.39 10.87
C LEU A 242 -8.09 -1.36 10.05
N HIS A 243 -9.18 -0.83 10.60
CA HIS A 243 -9.97 0.22 9.98
C HIS A 243 -9.37 1.59 10.28
N ILE A 244 -8.98 2.31 9.23
CA ILE A 244 -8.37 3.65 9.30
C ILE A 244 -9.19 4.57 8.39
N ASP A 245 -10.40 4.90 8.83
CA ASP A 245 -11.43 5.51 8.00
C ASP A 245 -12.11 6.74 8.63
N GLY A 246 -11.63 7.19 9.80
CA GLY A 246 -12.19 8.36 10.48
C GLY A 246 -13.64 8.20 10.92
N GLY A 247 -14.15 6.96 11.00
CA GLY A 247 -15.53 6.65 11.36
C GLY A 247 -16.52 6.74 10.18
N GLU A 248 -16.02 6.77 8.94
CA GLU A 248 -16.85 6.89 7.72
C GLU A 248 -18.04 5.89 7.67
N PRO A 249 -17.92 4.61 8.08
CA PRO A 249 -19.05 3.68 8.09
C PRO A 249 -20.24 4.07 8.99
N LEU A 250 -20.07 5.03 9.91
CA LEU A 250 -21.11 5.46 10.85
C LEU A 250 -22.02 6.58 10.31
N THR A 251 -21.94 6.90 9.01
CA THR A 251 -22.55 8.09 8.37
C THR A 251 -23.19 7.76 7.04
#